data_AF-A0A537W1M3-F1
#
_entry.id   AF-A0A537W1M3-F1
#
_cell.length_a   1.000
_cell.length_b   1.000
_cell.length_c   1.000
_cell.angle_alpha   90.00
_cell.angle_beta   90.00
_cell.angle_gamma   90.00
#
_symmetry.space_group_name_H-M   'P 1'
#
loop_
_entity.id
_entity.type
_entity.pdbx_description
1 polymer ?
#
loop_
_entity_poly.entity_id
_entity_poly.type
_entity_poly.pdbx_seq_one_letter_code
_entity_poly.pdbx_strand_id
1 'polypeptide(L)'
;AVERLACLQGQWAPSPYVALWSRLSGFERHDLTRAIDRGEVVKATLMRATLHLVSAREYPAYSLATMEGRFGAWRPPGGPALADLDKLHRSVMTFAGKTPRTRVEIQEFAAGHLPPSAAKNERLRNWFRWAAVATSGLIWEAAGAHFDHRQLGRHVAPPAHRDLEQRARAEHPSGARGHEGPAPIRGRPRPRAH
;
A
#
# COMPACT_ATOMS: atom_id res chain seq x y z
N ALA A 1 -0.74 9.87 -10.49
CA ALA A 1 -0.90 11.04 -9.59
C ALA A 1 -0.57 10.70 -8.14
N VAL A 2 -1.21 9.68 -7.54
CA VAL A 2 -0.91 9.20 -6.18
C VAL A 2 0.58 8.93 -5.96
N GLU A 3 1.24 8.26 -6.92
CA GLU A 3 2.69 7.96 -6.85
C GLU A 3 3.56 9.22 -6.85
N ARG A 4 3.21 10.24 -7.66
CA ARG A 4 3.91 11.54 -7.67
C ARG A 4 3.78 12.30 -6.35
N LEU A 5 2.82 11.94 -5.50
CA LEU A 5 2.60 12.53 -4.18
C LEU A 5 3.16 11.67 -3.05
N ALA A 6 3.82 10.55 -3.37
CA ALA A 6 4.34 9.60 -2.39
C ALA A 6 3.27 9.11 -1.39
N CYS A 7 2.06 8.84 -1.90
CA CYS A 7 0.80 8.55 -1.19
C CYS A 7 -0.09 9.77 -0.88
N LEU A 8 -1.35 9.50 -0.54
CA LEU A 8 -2.32 10.50 -0.05
C LEU A 8 -2.80 10.12 1.35
N GLN A 9 -2.72 11.06 2.29
CA GLN A 9 -3.29 10.87 3.63
C GLN A 9 -4.83 10.73 3.54
N GLY A 10 -5.40 9.70 4.17
CA GLY A 10 -6.82 9.35 4.09
C GLY A 10 -7.51 9.14 5.43
N GLN A 11 -7.11 9.84 6.50
CA GLN A 11 -7.77 9.73 7.82
C GLN A 11 -9.14 10.39 7.81
N TRP A 12 -9.26 11.50 7.08
CA TRP A 12 -10.53 12.19 6.82
C TRP A 12 -10.98 11.90 5.38
N ALA A 13 -12.20 11.38 5.25
CA ALA A 13 -12.70 10.76 4.03
C ALA A 13 -12.69 11.66 2.77
N PRO A 14 -13.00 12.95 2.86
CA PRO A 14 -12.90 13.88 1.72
C PRO A 14 -11.47 14.19 1.26
N SER A 15 -10.45 14.09 2.14
CA SER A 15 -9.09 14.61 1.86
C SER A 15 -8.46 14.10 0.57
N PRO A 16 -8.47 12.78 0.27
CA PRO A 16 -7.85 12.28 -0.95
C PRO A 16 -8.49 12.82 -2.23
N TYR A 17 -9.83 12.98 -2.24
CA TYR A 17 -10.53 13.54 -3.38
C TYR A 17 -10.21 15.01 -3.57
N VAL A 18 -10.25 15.80 -2.50
CA VAL A 18 -9.91 17.24 -2.54
C VAL A 18 -8.46 17.44 -2.99
N ALA A 19 -7.54 16.61 -2.49
CA ALA A 19 -6.13 16.68 -2.84
C ALA A 19 -5.88 16.43 -4.34
N LEU A 20 -6.59 15.47 -4.94
CA LEU A 20 -6.49 15.17 -6.37
C LEU A 20 -7.23 16.19 -7.23
N TRP A 21 -8.45 16.57 -6.86
CA TRP A 21 -9.25 17.58 -7.57
C TRP A 21 -8.51 18.91 -7.70
N SER A 22 -7.82 19.34 -6.64
CA SER A 22 -7.05 20.59 -6.65
C SER A 22 -5.79 20.56 -7.53
N ARG A 23 -5.39 19.38 -8.06
CA ARG A 23 -4.10 19.18 -8.75
C ARG A 23 -4.24 18.58 -10.16
N LEU A 24 -5.37 17.97 -10.47
CA LEU A 24 -5.60 17.26 -11.72
C LEU A 24 -6.77 17.89 -12.48
N SER A 25 -6.48 18.43 -13.67
CA SER A 25 -7.52 18.93 -14.56
C SER A 25 -8.45 17.80 -14.99
N GLY A 26 -9.77 18.03 -14.90
CA GLY A 26 -10.79 17.05 -15.29
C GLY A 26 -10.94 15.86 -14.34
N PHE A 27 -10.33 15.90 -13.15
CA PHE A 27 -10.49 14.81 -12.18
C PHE A 27 -11.90 14.78 -11.58
N GLU A 28 -12.50 13.60 -11.61
CA GLU A 28 -13.77 13.32 -10.98
C GLU A 28 -13.61 12.35 -9.80
N ARG A 29 -14.55 12.42 -8.85
CA ARG A 29 -14.59 11.51 -7.69
C ARG A 29 -14.49 10.03 -8.11
N HIS A 30 -15.17 9.69 -9.19
CA HIS A 30 -15.29 8.33 -9.67
C HIS A 30 -13.97 7.77 -10.23
N ASP A 31 -12.99 8.62 -10.58
CA ASP A 31 -11.67 8.19 -11.03
C ASP A 31 -10.91 7.48 -9.92
N LEU A 32 -10.95 8.04 -8.70
CA LEU A 32 -10.27 7.45 -7.56
C LEU A 32 -10.98 6.19 -7.06
N THR A 33 -12.33 6.19 -7.01
CA THR A 33 -13.07 4.99 -6.59
C THR A 33 -12.83 3.83 -7.53
N ARG A 34 -12.86 4.04 -8.85
CA ARG A 34 -12.51 2.98 -9.83
C ARG A 34 -11.08 2.47 -9.69
N ALA A 35 -10.11 3.34 -9.39
CA ALA A 35 -8.74 2.91 -9.15
C ALA A 35 -8.63 2.01 -7.89
N ILE A 36 -9.44 2.29 -6.87
CA ILE A 36 -9.56 1.44 -5.68
C ILE A 36 -10.24 0.11 -6.02
N ASP A 37 -11.34 0.13 -6.77
CA ASP A 37 -12.08 -1.07 -7.20
C ASP A 37 -11.22 -2.03 -8.02
N ARG A 38 -10.39 -1.49 -8.92
CA ARG A 38 -9.42 -2.26 -9.71
C ARG A 38 -8.22 -2.74 -8.90
N GLY A 39 -8.09 -2.31 -7.65
CA GLY A 39 -6.93 -2.58 -6.80
C GLY A 39 -5.64 -1.96 -7.34
N GLU A 40 -5.73 -0.87 -8.10
CA GLU A 40 -4.59 -0.08 -8.57
C GLU A 40 -4.11 0.86 -7.46
N VAL A 41 -5.04 1.30 -6.62
CA VAL A 41 -4.79 2.08 -5.41
C VAL A 41 -5.32 1.31 -4.21
N VAL A 42 -4.49 1.15 -3.18
CA VAL A 42 -4.86 0.46 -1.93
C VAL A 42 -4.85 1.45 -0.77
N LYS A 43 -5.69 1.19 0.22
CA LYS A 43 -5.73 1.93 1.48
C LYS A 43 -5.03 1.12 2.56
N ALA A 44 -4.07 1.73 3.25
CA ALA A 44 -3.29 1.05 4.29
C ALA A 44 -2.82 2.02 5.37
N THR A 45 -2.44 1.47 6.53
CA THR A 45 -1.73 2.24 7.56
C THR A 45 -0.24 2.29 7.18
N LEU A 46 0.28 3.49 6.93
CA LEU A 46 1.66 3.72 6.46
C LEU A 46 2.36 4.76 7.35
N MET A 47 2.85 5.85 6.77
CA MET A 47 3.65 6.88 7.45
C MET A 47 2.99 7.34 8.75
N ARG A 48 3.79 7.37 9.83
CA ARG A 48 3.36 7.82 11.17
C ARG A 48 2.15 7.05 11.72
N ALA A 49 1.96 5.80 11.27
CA ALA A 49 0.83 4.96 11.62
C ALA A 49 -0.56 5.58 11.32
N THR A 50 -0.67 6.30 10.20
CA THR A 50 -1.95 6.89 9.72
C THR A 50 -2.39 6.26 8.40
N LEU A 51 -3.69 6.37 8.10
CA LEU A 51 -4.26 5.83 6.85
C LEU A 51 -3.77 6.59 5.63
N HIS A 52 -3.39 5.87 4.58
CA HIS A 52 -2.95 6.42 3.31
C HIS A 52 -3.53 5.64 2.14
N LEU A 53 -3.79 6.32 1.03
CA LEU A 53 -3.92 5.72 -0.29
C LEU A 53 -2.55 5.71 -0.97
N VAL A 54 -2.16 4.55 -1.50
CA VAL A 54 -0.91 4.33 -2.22
C VAL A 54 -1.19 3.48 -3.45
N SER A 55 -0.36 3.57 -4.50
CA SER A 55 -0.51 2.59 -5.60
C SER A 55 -0.20 1.19 -5.10
N ALA A 56 -0.92 0.19 -5.61
CA ALA A 56 -0.66 -1.21 -5.24
C ALA A 56 0.77 -1.64 -5.59
N ARG A 57 1.37 -1.02 -6.61
CA ARG A 57 2.75 -1.24 -7.05
C ARG A 57 3.77 -0.73 -6.04
N GLU A 58 3.58 0.47 -5.49
CA GLU A 58 4.54 1.07 -4.55
C GLU A 58 4.28 0.66 -3.10
N TYR A 59 3.10 0.10 -2.80
CA TYR A 59 2.71 -0.34 -1.46
C TYR A 59 3.80 -1.17 -0.73
N PRO A 60 4.43 -2.21 -1.33
CA PRO A 60 5.45 -3.00 -0.64
C PRO A 60 6.62 -2.14 -0.15
N ALA A 61 7.10 -1.20 -0.97
CA ALA A 61 8.20 -0.32 -0.63
C ALA A 61 7.85 0.62 0.53
N TYR A 62 6.68 1.28 0.48
CA TYR A 62 6.22 2.13 1.59
C TYR A 62 5.91 1.33 2.86
N SER A 63 5.36 0.12 2.72
CA SER A 63 5.07 -0.76 3.85
C SER A 63 6.34 -1.12 4.59
N LEU A 64 7.41 -1.49 3.88
CA LEU A 64 8.72 -1.79 4.46
C LEU A 64 9.36 -0.52 5.04
N ALA A 65 9.47 0.55 4.27
CA ALA A 65 10.16 1.78 4.65
C ALA A 65 9.55 2.46 5.89
N THR A 66 8.26 2.25 6.14
CA THR A 66 7.57 2.85 7.29
C THR A 66 7.31 1.87 8.44
N MET A 67 7.73 0.61 8.32
CA MET A 67 7.46 -0.44 9.31
C MET A 67 7.99 -0.07 10.70
N GLU A 68 9.25 0.34 10.80
CA GLU A 68 9.86 0.73 12.07
C GLU A 68 9.16 1.94 12.71
N GLY A 69 8.87 2.97 11.90
CA GLY A 69 8.14 4.15 12.37
C GLY A 69 6.71 3.84 12.82
N ARG A 70 6.02 2.92 12.14
CA ARG A 70 4.69 2.41 12.57
C ARG A 70 4.78 1.65 13.87
N PHE A 71 5.82 0.82 14.04
CA PHE A 71 6.06 0.08 15.27
C PHE A 71 6.41 1.00 16.44
N GLY A 72 7.28 1.99 16.25
CA GLY A 72 7.65 2.93 17.30
C GLY A 72 6.49 3.82 17.75
N ALA A 73 5.49 4.04 16.89
CA ALA A 73 4.35 4.86 17.20
C ALA A 73 3.57 4.32 18.40
N TRP A 74 3.38 5.18 19.40
CA TRP A 74 2.61 4.89 20.62
C TRP A 74 3.15 3.74 21.46
N ARG A 75 4.38 3.25 21.17
CA ARG A 75 5.00 2.15 21.92
C ARG A 75 5.24 2.57 23.37
N PRO A 76 4.78 1.79 24.37
CA PRO A 76 5.02 2.12 25.76
C PRO A 76 6.53 2.07 26.09
N PRO A 77 7.02 2.89 27.05
CA PRO A 77 8.37 2.73 27.60
C PRO A 77 8.57 1.30 28.14
N GLY A 78 9.76 0.73 27.92
CA GLY A 78 9.99 -0.70 28.20
C GLY A 78 9.15 -1.62 27.29
N GLY A 79 8.80 -1.13 26.10
CA GLY A 79 7.90 -1.78 25.16
C GLY A 79 8.40 -3.14 24.65
N PRO A 80 7.55 -3.83 23.89
CA PRO A 80 7.75 -5.25 23.61
C PRO A 80 8.98 -5.52 22.76
N ALA A 81 9.48 -6.75 22.88
CA ALA A 81 10.50 -7.28 21.98
C ALA A 81 9.98 -7.32 20.55
N LEU A 82 10.84 -6.98 19.58
CA LEU A 82 10.52 -7.07 18.15
C LEU A 82 10.07 -8.49 17.75
N ALA A 83 10.65 -9.52 18.35
CA ALA A 83 10.29 -10.91 18.09
C ALA A 83 8.82 -11.25 18.45
N ASP A 84 8.27 -10.65 19.51
CA ASP A 84 6.87 -10.86 19.87
C ASP A 84 5.93 -10.22 18.84
N LEU A 85 6.32 -9.04 18.33
CA LEU A 85 5.60 -8.39 17.25
C LEU A 85 5.65 -9.21 15.96
N ASP A 86 6.82 -9.74 15.58
CA ASP A 86 6.97 -10.54 14.37
C ASP A 86 6.09 -11.80 14.42
N LYS A 87 5.99 -12.43 15.60
CA LYS A 87 5.09 -13.57 15.81
C LYS A 87 3.63 -13.16 15.62
N LEU A 88 3.19 -12.07 16.27
CA LEU A 88 1.83 -11.55 16.13
C LEU A 88 1.52 -11.16 14.68
N HIS A 89 2.45 -10.47 14.01
CA HIS A 89 2.34 -10.05 12.62
C HIS A 89 2.11 -11.26 11.71
N ARG A 90 2.96 -12.30 11.79
CA ARG A 90 2.78 -13.52 11.00
C ARG A 90 1.42 -14.16 11.22
N SER A 91 1.00 -14.32 12.48
CA SER A 91 -0.30 -14.91 12.82
C SER A 91 -1.47 -14.09 12.23
N VAL A 92 -1.43 -12.75 12.36
CA VAL A 92 -2.46 -11.86 11.80
C VAL A 92 -2.49 -11.92 10.27
N MET A 93 -1.32 -11.92 9.63
CA MET A 93 -1.23 -12.04 8.17
C MET A 93 -1.77 -13.37 7.65
N THR A 94 -1.48 -14.49 8.32
CA THR A 94 -2.09 -15.79 7.99
C THR A 94 -3.60 -15.78 8.19
N PHE A 95 -4.11 -15.16 9.26
CA PHE A 95 -5.55 -15.06 9.53
C PHE A 95 -6.31 -14.23 8.49
N ALA A 96 -5.73 -13.09 8.11
CA ALA A 96 -6.29 -12.16 7.12
C ALA A 96 -6.00 -12.54 5.66
N GLY A 97 -5.13 -13.54 5.42
CA GLY A 97 -4.86 -14.08 4.09
C GLY A 97 -5.92 -15.06 3.59
N LYS A 98 -6.76 -15.62 4.48
CA LYS A 98 -7.84 -16.54 4.10
C LYS A 98 -9.06 -15.80 3.56
N THR A 99 -9.50 -14.79 4.29
CA THR A 99 -10.66 -13.95 3.97
C THR A 99 -10.48 -12.56 4.60
N PRO A 100 -11.13 -11.52 4.05
CA PRO A 100 -11.12 -10.19 4.65
C PRO A 100 -11.71 -10.17 6.07
N ARG A 101 -11.08 -9.43 6.97
CA ARG A 101 -11.41 -9.35 8.41
C ARG A 101 -11.72 -7.94 8.85
N THR A 102 -12.74 -7.77 9.66
CA THR A 102 -13.01 -6.52 10.37
C THR A 102 -11.92 -6.24 11.39
N ARG A 103 -11.82 -4.97 11.81
CA ARG A 103 -10.92 -4.57 12.89
C ARG A 103 -11.18 -5.35 14.19
N VAL A 104 -12.45 -5.59 14.52
CA VAL A 104 -12.86 -6.30 15.73
C VAL A 104 -12.37 -7.75 15.69
N GLU A 105 -12.60 -8.46 14.60
CA GLU A 105 -12.12 -9.84 14.43
C GLU A 105 -10.59 -9.94 14.54
N ILE A 106 -9.84 -8.97 13.99
CA ILE A 106 -8.38 -8.95 14.11
C ILE A 106 -7.95 -8.73 15.57
N GLN A 107 -8.62 -7.83 16.29
CA GLN A 107 -8.30 -7.57 17.70
C GLN A 107 -8.63 -8.75 18.61
N GLU A 108 -9.75 -9.44 18.35
CA GLU A 108 -10.14 -10.67 19.05
C GLU A 108 -9.16 -11.80 18.76
N PHE A 109 -8.81 -12.02 17.49
CA PHE A 109 -7.79 -13.00 17.10
C PHE A 109 -6.44 -12.69 17.76
N ALA A 110 -6.00 -11.43 17.72
CA ALA A 110 -4.75 -10.99 18.33
C ALA A 110 -4.72 -11.20 19.85
N ALA A 111 -5.86 -11.08 20.53
CA ALA A 111 -5.96 -11.30 21.98
C ALA A 111 -5.54 -12.72 22.38
N GLY A 112 -5.79 -13.73 21.54
CA GLY A 112 -5.34 -15.11 21.76
C GLY A 112 -3.87 -15.38 21.42
N HIS A 113 -3.17 -14.41 20.82
CA HIS A 113 -1.78 -14.54 20.34
C HIS A 113 -0.82 -13.56 21.02
N LEU A 114 -1.26 -12.89 22.08
CA LEU A 114 -0.43 -11.94 22.81
C LEU A 114 0.72 -12.65 23.55
N PRO A 115 1.89 -12.01 23.67
CA PRO A 115 2.98 -12.57 24.46
C PRO A 115 2.65 -12.56 25.96
N PRO A 116 3.28 -13.44 26.76
CA PRO A 116 3.07 -13.49 28.22
C PRO A 116 3.33 -12.15 28.92
N SER A 117 4.25 -11.34 28.40
CA SER A 117 4.57 -9.99 28.89
C SER A 117 3.34 -9.07 28.88
N ALA A 118 2.42 -9.26 27.92
CA ALA A 118 1.19 -8.50 27.85
C ALA A 118 0.13 -8.99 28.85
N ALA A 119 0.16 -10.25 29.29
CA ALA A 119 -0.90 -10.83 30.14
C ALA A 119 -1.16 -10.02 31.42
N LYS A 120 -0.11 -9.44 32.03
CA LYS A 120 -0.21 -8.63 33.26
C LYS A 120 -0.07 -7.12 33.04
N ASN A 121 0.22 -6.66 31.82
CA ASN A 121 0.43 -5.25 31.50
C ASN A 121 -0.63 -4.73 30.53
N GLU A 122 -1.61 -3.98 31.04
CA GLU A 122 -2.73 -3.48 30.25
C GLU A 122 -2.30 -2.57 29.10
N ARG A 123 -1.37 -1.65 29.38
CA ARG A 123 -0.85 -0.72 28.36
C ARG A 123 -0.20 -1.48 27.21
N LEU A 124 0.54 -2.55 27.53
CA LEU A 124 1.16 -3.42 26.54
C LEU A 124 0.12 -4.24 25.75
N ARG A 125 -0.92 -4.77 26.40
CA ARG A 125 -2.04 -5.45 25.69
C ARG A 125 -2.73 -4.53 24.71
N ASN A 126 -3.08 -3.33 25.16
CA ASN A 126 -3.78 -2.35 24.33
C ASN A 126 -2.92 -1.92 23.14
N TRP A 127 -1.61 -1.74 23.35
CA TRP A 127 -0.67 -1.46 22.28
C TRP A 127 -0.59 -2.62 21.26
N PHE A 128 -0.47 -3.87 21.70
CA PHE A 128 -0.44 -5.02 20.77
C PHE A 128 -1.74 -5.20 19.98
N ARG A 129 -2.90 -4.99 20.61
CA ARG A 129 -4.21 -5.02 19.92
C ARG A 129 -4.33 -3.93 18.86
N TRP A 130 -3.76 -2.76 19.13
CA TRP A 130 -3.65 -1.69 18.13
C TRP A 130 -2.66 -2.08 17.02
N ALA A 131 -1.47 -2.56 17.39
CA ALA A 131 -0.39 -2.94 16.47
C ALA A 131 -0.83 -4.04 15.50
N ALA A 132 -1.60 -5.01 15.97
CA ALA A 132 -2.19 -6.08 15.15
C ALA A 132 -2.90 -5.55 13.89
N VAL A 133 -3.51 -4.35 13.96
CA VAL A 133 -4.19 -3.72 12.83
C VAL A 133 -3.30 -2.69 12.15
N ALA A 134 -2.62 -1.85 12.92
CA ALA A 134 -1.90 -0.68 12.43
C ALA A 134 -0.51 -0.97 11.88
N THR A 135 0.17 -2.02 12.35
CA THR A 135 1.57 -2.30 12.00
C THR A 135 1.73 -3.55 11.16
N SER A 136 0.76 -4.46 11.15
CA SER A 136 0.83 -5.76 10.47
C SER A 136 0.88 -5.72 8.95
N GLY A 137 0.91 -4.56 8.30
CA GLY A 137 0.97 -4.49 6.83
C GLY A 137 -0.30 -5.00 6.15
N LEU A 138 -1.45 -4.79 6.78
CA LEU A 138 -2.74 -5.08 6.16
C LEU A 138 -3.14 -3.94 5.21
N ILE A 139 -3.82 -4.30 4.12
CA ILE A 139 -4.53 -3.34 3.26
C ILE A 139 -6.02 -3.48 3.50
N TRP A 140 -6.79 -2.45 3.18
CA TRP A 140 -8.24 -2.54 3.16
C TRP A 140 -8.68 -3.29 1.91
N GLU A 141 -9.74 -4.11 2.04
CA GLU A 141 -10.48 -4.63 0.90
C GLU A 141 -11.09 -3.46 0.10
N ALA A 142 -11.15 -3.59 -1.23
CA ALA A 142 -11.56 -2.51 -2.13
C ALA A 142 -12.91 -1.86 -1.74
N ALA A 143 -13.94 -2.67 -1.47
CA ALA A 143 -15.25 -2.17 -1.06
C ALA A 143 -15.21 -1.38 0.26
N GLY A 144 -14.36 -1.79 1.21
CA GLY A 144 -14.15 -1.06 2.46
C GLY A 144 -13.24 0.16 2.30
N ALA A 145 -12.37 0.16 1.28
CA ALA A 145 -11.40 1.22 1.03
C ALA A 145 -12.05 2.50 0.47
N HIS A 146 -13.31 2.41 0.04
CA HIS A 146 -14.14 3.56 -0.30
C HIS A 146 -14.31 4.50 0.88
N PHE A 147 -14.74 5.72 0.56
CA PHE A 147 -14.94 6.80 1.52
C PHE A 147 -16.42 7.16 1.69
N ASP A 148 -17.29 6.22 1.33
CA ASP A 148 -18.73 6.34 1.46
C ASP A 148 -19.17 6.12 2.90
N HIS A 149 -20.34 6.64 3.22
CA HIS A 149 -20.92 6.49 4.54
C HIS A 149 -21.36 5.03 4.78
N ARG A 150 -21.13 4.51 6.00
CA ARG A 150 -21.64 3.21 6.52
C ARG A 150 -20.88 1.92 6.15
N GLN A 151 -19.75 1.98 5.45
CA GLN A 151 -18.90 0.80 5.22
C GLN A 151 -17.95 0.55 6.40
N LEU A 152 -17.99 -0.64 7.00
CA LEU A 152 -17.00 -1.06 7.99
C LEU A 152 -15.73 -1.54 7.28
N GLY A 153 -14.58 -0.98 7.66
CA GLY A 153 -13.29 -1.35 7.08
C GLY A 153 -12.95 -2.83 7.30
N ARG A 154 -12.94 -3.59 6.22
CA ARG A 154 -12.40 -4.95 6.15
C ARG A 154 -10.96 -4.91 5.66
N HIS A 155 -10.11 -5.70 6.27
CA HIS A 155 -8.67 -5.74 6.05
C HIS A 155 -8.29 -7.12 5.53
N VAL A 156 -7.36 -7.15 4.59
CA VAL A 156 -6.87 -8.37 3.96
C VAL A 156 -5.34 -8.32 3.92
N ALA A 157 -4.71 -9.48 4.01
CA ALA A 157 -3.29 -9.58 3.71
C ALA A 157 -3.08 -9.21 2.22
N PRO A 158 -2.13 -8.32 1.89
CA PRO A 158 -1.80 -8.04 0.49
C PRO A 158 -1.49 -9.36 -0.23
N PRO A 159 -1.98 -9.58 -1.46
CA PRO A 159 -1.69 -10.80 -2.19
C PRO A 159 -0.18 -10.93 -2.35
N ALA A 160 0.37 -12.09 -1.98
CA ALA A 160 1.81 -12.37 -2.01
C ALA A 160 2.45 -12.28 -3.42
N HIS A 161 1.65 -12.01 -4.48
CA HIS A 161 1.99 -12.34 -5.86
C HIS A 161 1.69 -11.24 -6.89
N ARG A 162 1.61 -9.96 -6.51
CA ARG A 162 1.56 -8.86 -7.50
C ARG A 162 2.94 -8.36 -7.98
N ASP A 163 4.02 -8.90 -7.43
CA ASP A 163 5.39 -8.62 -7.88
C ASP A 163 5.76 -9.34 -9.19
N LEU A 164 5.25 -10.55 -9.45
CA LEU A 164 5.69 -11.35 -10.60
C LEU A 164 4.97 -10.99 -11.91
N GLU A 165 3.64 -10.76 -11.87
CA GLU A 165 2.90 -10.37 -13.08
C GLU A 165 3.24 -8.95 -13.55
N GLN A 166 3.56 -8.03 -12.62
CA GLN A 166 3.94 -6.66 -12.97
C GLN A 166 5.38 -6.57 -13.49
N ARG A 167 6.31 -7.40 -12.97
CA ARG A 167 7.66 -7.57 -13.55
C ARG A 167 7.61 -8.16 -14.95
N ALA A 168 6.79 -9.21 -15.17
CA ALA A 168 6.61 -9.81 -16.50
C ALA A 168 6.04 -8.82 -17.54
N ARG A 169 5.14 -7.92 -17.13
CA ARG A 169 4.60 -6.85 -18.01
C ARG A 169 5.60 -5.70 -18.24
N ALA A 170 6.49 -5.43 -17.29
CA ALA A 170 7.51 -4.39 -17.43
C ALA A 170 8.69 -4.85 -18.30
N GLU A 171 8.98 -6.15 -18.32
CA GLU A 171 10.06 -6.74 -19.13
C GLU A 171 9.67 -6.98 -20.59
N HIS A 172 8.38 -6.98 -20.95
CA HIS A 172 7.91 -7.13 -22.34
C HIS A 172 6.88 -6.04 -22.71
N PRO A 173 7.32 -4.80 -23.00
CA PRO A 173 6.44 -3.83 -23.64
C PRO A 173 6.17 -4.29 -25.08
N SER A 174 5.02 -4.91 -25.34
CA SER A 174 4.57 -5.11 -26.72
C SER A 174 4.25 -3.74 -27.31
N GLY A 175 5.11 -3.31 -28.23
CA GLY A 175 5.06 -1.98 -28.80
C GLY A 175 6.17 -1.74 -29.81
N ALA A 176 6.35 -2.66 -30.75
CA ALA A 176 7.05 -2.37 -31.98
C ALA A 176 6.25 -1.30 -32.76
N ARG A 177 6.47 -0.03 -32.44
CA ARG A 177 6.21 1.07 -33.37
C ARG A 177 7.46 1.18 -34.24
N GLY A 178 7.35 0.72 -35.48
CA GLY A 178 8.36 0.91 -36.50
C GLY A 178 8.65 2.40 -36.65
N HIS A 179 9.85 2.80 -36.24
CA HIS A 179 10.39 4.11 -36.55
C HIS A 179 11.30 3.90 -37.75
N GLU A 180 10.82 4.26 -38.93
CA GLU A 180 11.68 4.46 -40.09
C GLU A 180 12.70 5.56 -39.74
N GLY A 181 13.98 5.21 -39.79
CA GLY A 181 15.08 6.18 -39.66
C GLY A 181 15.23 7.00 -40.95
N PRO A 182 15.79 8.22 -40.88
CA PRO A 182 15.94 9.05 -42.06
C PRO A 182 16.95 8.44 -43.05
N ALA A 183 16.60 8.47 -44.34
CA ALA A 183 17.42 7.95 -45.43
C ALA A 183 18.79 8.66 -45.52
N PRO A 184 19.88 7.95 -45.89
CA PRO A 184 21.19 8.56 -46.01
C PRO A 184 21.28 9.45 -47.25
N ILE A 185 21.83 10.65 -47.06
CA ILE A 185 22.11 11.62 -48.12
C ILE A 185 23.20 11.06 -49.04
N ARG A 186 22.88 10.86 -50.33
CA ARG A 186 23.85 10.49 -51.36
C ARG A 186 24.88 11.61 -51.55
N GLY A 187 26.15 11.31 -51.26
CA GLY A 187 27.27 12.21 -51.55
C GLY A 187 27.49 12.40 -53.05
N ARG A 188 27.68 13.65 -53.48
CA ARG A 188 28.12 14.01 -54.85
C ARG A 188 29.55 13.53 -55.11
N PRO A 189 29.90 13.11 -56.34
CA PRO A 189 31.26 12.70 -56.65
C PRO A 189 32.18 13.92 -56.79
N ARG A 190 33.39 13.83 -56.21
CA ARG A 190 34.49 14.78 -56.44
C ARG A 190 35.15 14.53 -57.79
N PRO A 191 35.64 15.56 -58.50
CA PRO A 191 36.28 15.40 -59.80
C PRO A 191 37.66 14.74 -59.63
N ARG A 192 38.02 13.87 -60.57
CA ARG A 192 39.34 13.23 -60.66
C ARG A 192 40.38 14.27 -61.11
N ALA A 193 41.51 14.30 -60.43
CA ALA A 193 42.74 14.91 -60.93
C ALA A 193 43.63 13.82 -61.54
N HIS A 194 44.05 14.08 -62.78
CA HIS A 194 45.18 13.58 -63.59
C HIS A 194 44.74 13.34 -65.02
#